data_AF-A0A1E3FT14-F1
#
_entry.id   AF-A0A1E3FT14-F1
#
_cell.length_a   1.000
_cell.length_b   1.000
_cell.length_c   1.000
_cell.angle_alpha   90.00
_cell.angle_beta   90.00
_cell.angle_gamma   90.00
#
_symmetry.space_group_name_H-M   'P 1'
#
loop_
_entity.id
_entity.type
_entity.pdbx_description
1 polymer ?
#
loop_
_entity_poly.entity_id
_entity_poly.type
_entity_poly.pdbx_seq_one_letter_code
_entity_poly.pdbx_strand_id
1 'polypeptide(L)'
;MKEATVNFNPFLKPWVAPQPNNVAGKGQIEIPGQVENQVWQNRKAAPTQYENDLGDALERVFEAGAVELDEVVAGLNRIGFRAPDGTVWTPERFRAEMASLAE
;
A
#
# COMPACT_ATOMS: atom_id res chain seq x y z
N MET A 1 -14.64 2.38 -24.65
CA MET A 1 -13.38 1.70 -24.29
C MET A 1 -13.74 0.64 -23.27
N LYS A 2 -13.29 -0.61 -23.40
CA LYS A 2 -13.50 -1.60 -22.33
C LYS A 2 -12.69 -1.12 -21.13
N GLU A 3 -13.35 -0.78 -20.03
CA GLU A 3 -12.65 -0.55 -18.77
C GLU A 3 -11.94 -1.85 -18.41
N ALA A 4 -10.61 -1.82 -18.46
CA ALA A 4 -9.84 -2.85 -17.81
C ALA A 4 -10.05 -2.65 -16.31
N THR A 5 -10.55 -3.66 -15.61
CA THR A 5 -10.58 -3.66 -14.15
C THR A 5 -9.13 -3.64 -13.66
N VAL A 6 -8.63 -2.44 -13.36
CA VAL A 6 -7.28 -2.22 -12.85
C VAL A 6 -7.32 -2.26 -11.32
N ASN A 7 -6.40 -3.01 -10.73
CA ASN A 7 -6.28 -3.17 -9.26
C ASN A 7 -5.49 -2.03 -8.60
N PHE A 8 -5.33 -0.89 -9.27
CA PHE A 8 -4.59 0.29 -8.84
C PHE A 8 -5.16 1.51 -9.58
N ASN A 9 -4.80 2.72 -9.16
CA ASN A 9 -5.24 3.96 -9.80
C ASN A 9 -4.27 4.37 -10.93
N PRO A 10 -4.61 4.18 -12.21
CA PRO A 10 -3.74 4.57 -13.33
C PRO A 10 -3.62 6.09 -13.50
N PHE A 11 -4.47 6.86 -12.81
CA PHE A 11 -4.48 8.32 -12.83
C PHE A 11 -3.82 8.93 -11.59
N LEU A 12 -3.28 8.11 -10.68
CA LEU A 12 -2.60 8.60 -9.49
C LEU A 12 -1.32 9.34 -9.88
N LYS A 13 -1.32 10.65 -9.66
CA LYS A 13 -0.14 11.49 -9.89
C LYS A 13 0.66 11.58 -8.60
N PRO A 14 2.00 11.47 -8.66
CA PRO A 14 2.84 11.88 -7.55
C PRO A 14 2.48 13.29 -7.14
N TRP A 15 2.63 13.61 -5.85
CA TRP A 15 2.42 14.97 -5.40
C TRP A 15 3.35 15.91 -6.16
N VAL A 16 2.79 16.98 -6.72
CA VAL A 16 3.52 18.07 -7.38
C VAL A 16 3.13 19.34 -6.67
N ALA A 17 4.10 20.20 -6.34
CA ALA A 17 3.83 21.50 -5.75
C ALA A 17 2.76 22.25 -6.60
N PRO A 18 1.62 22.64 -6.02
CA PRO A 18 0.54 23.22 -6.79
C PRO A 18 0.98 24.56 -7.36
N GLN A 19 1.08 24.65 -8.69
CA GLN A 19 1.20 25.92 -9.40
C GLN A 19 -0.22 26.38 -9.75
N PRO A 20 -0.73 27.46 -9.15
CA PRO A 20 -2.06 27.96 -9.46
C PRO A 20 -2.12 28.37 -10.93
N ASN A 21 -2.99 27.74 -11.69
CA ASN A 21 -3.24 28.14 -13.06
C ASN A 21 -4.11 29.40 -13.07
N ASN A 22 -3.69 30.44 -13.79
CA ASN A 22 -4.37 31.74 -13.88
C ASN A 22 -5.28 31.86 -15.11
N VAL A 23 -5.47 30.78 -15.89
CA VAL A 23 -6.33 30.75 -17.06
C VAL A 23 -7.73 30.26 -16.67
N ALA A 24 -8.75 31.10 -16.92
CA ALA A 24 -10.17 30.74 -16.74
C ALA A 24 -10.57 29.54 -17.61
N GLY A 25 -11.43 28.66 -17.10
CA GLY A 25 -11.96 27.50 -17.84
C GLY A 25 -11.07 26.25 -17.85
N LYS A 26 -9.95 26.25 -17.12
CA LYS A 26 -9.12 25.05 -16.91
C LYS A 26 -9.47 24.40 -15.57
N GLY A 27 -10.00 23.18 -15.61
CA GLY A 27 -10.38 22.38 -14.45
C GLY A 27 -11.69 21.63 -14.69
N GLN A 28 -12.06 20.76 -13.75
CA GLN A 28 -13.33 20.05 -13.77
C GLN A 28 -13.94 20.18 -12.37
N ILE A 29 -15.16 20.74 -12.29
CA ILE A 29 -15.92 20.77 -11.03
C ILE A 29 -16.84 19.55 -11.06
N GLU A 30 -16.60 18.65 -10.12
CA GLU A 30 -17.39 17.45 -9.94
C GLU A 30 -18.76 17.78 -9.33
N ILE A 31 -19.82 17.11 -9.82
CA ILE A 31 -21.19 17.27 -9.28
C ILE A 31 -21.37 16.23 -8.16
N PRO A 32 -21.67 16.66 -6.92
CA PRO A 32 -21.91 15.72 -5.82
C PRO A 32 -23.00 14.70 -6.17
N GLY A 33 -22.71 13.41 -5.93
CA GLY A 33 -23.63 12.31 -6.22
C GLY A 33 -23.63 11.81 -7.67
N GLN A 34 -22.86 12.44 -8.57
CA GLN A 34 -22.65 11.95 -9.94
C GLN A 34 -21.24 11.38 -10.17
N VAL A 35 -20.36 11.50 -9.18
CA VAL A 35 -19.00 10.96 -9.22
C VAL A 35 -19.00 9.54 -8.71
N GLU A 36 -18.42 8.63 -9.47
CA GLU A 36 -18.16 7.28 -9.00
C GLU A 36 -16.97 7.26 -8.04
N ASN A 37 -17.08 6.52 -6.94
CA ASN A 37 -15.96 6.30 -6.03
C ASN A 37 -14.89 5.47 -6.76
N GLN A 38 -13.78 6.09 -7.08
CA GLN A 38 -12.64 5.37 -7.62
C GLN A 38 -12.11 4.38 -6.58
N VAL A 39 -12.24 3.08 -6.87
CA VAL A 39 -11.62 2.05 -6.05
C VAL A 39 -10.10 2.16 -6.22
N TRP A 40 -9.35 2.03 -5.12
CA TRP A 40 -7.88 2.13 -5.09
C TRP A 40 -7.28 3.55 -5.25
N GLN A 41 -7.95 4.59 -4.71
CA GLN A 41 -7.53 6.00 -4.86
C GLN A 41 -6.02 6.26 -4.69
N ASN A 42 -5.38 5.61 -3.71
CA ASN A 42 -3.98 5.85 -3.34
C ASN A 42 -3.00 4.77 -3.79
N ARG A 43 -3.45 3.73 -4.51
CA ARG A 43 -2.59 2.61 -4.91
C ARG A 43 -1.96 2.91 -6.28
N LYS A 44 -0.63 3.06 -6.31
CA LYS A 44 0.14 3.40 -7.54
C LYS A 44 0.29 2.23 -8.51
N ALA A 45 0.37 1.00 -8.01
CA ALA A 45 0.54 -0.22 -8.79
C ALA A 45 -0.16 -1.41 -8.13
N ALA A 46 -0.36 -2.50 -8.87
CA ALA A 46 -0.84 -3.75 -8.27
C ALA A 46 0.21 -4.29 -7.29
N PRO A 47 -0.20 -4.87 -6.15
CA PRO A 47 0.75 -5.49 -5.22
C PRO A 47 1.54 -6.61 -5.90
N THR A 48 2.82 -6.68 -5.58
CA THR A 48 3.71 -7.79 -5.92
C THR A 48 3.31 -9.05 -5.16
N GLN A 49 3.80 -10.21 -5.61
CA GLN A 49 3.60 -11.46 -4.87
C GLN A 49 4.17 -11.38 -3.45
N TYR A 50 5.34 -10.76 -3.29
CA TYR A 50 5.97 -10.57 -1.98
C TYR A 50 5.08 -9.76 -1.02
N GLU A 51 4.50 -8.65 -1.48
CA GLU A 51 3.61 -7.82 -0.66
C GLU A 51 2.34 -8.57 -0.26
N ASN A 52 1.78 -9.38 -1.17
CA ASN A 52 0.63 -10.24 -0.83
C ASN A 52 1.02 -11.30 0.21
N ASP A 53 2.15 -12.01 0.01
CA ASP A 53 2.61 -13.05 0.94
C ASP A 53 2.93 -12.47 2.32
N LEU A 54 3.51 -11.28 2.38
CA LEU A 54 3.76 -10.56 3.63
C LEU A 54 2.44 -10.14 4.30
N GLY A 55 1.45 -9.69 3.52
CA GLY A 55 0.09 -9.42 4.01
C GLY A 55 -0.54 -10.64 4.67
N ASP A 56 -0.58 -11.77 3.97
CA ASP A 56 -1.10 -13.04 4.48
C ASP A 56 -0.36 -13.50 5.75
N ALA A 57 0.96 -13.31 5.80
CA ALA A 57 1.77 -13.64 6.97
C ALA A 57 1.42 -12.73 8.18
N LEU A 58 1.25 -11.43 7.95
CA LEU A 58 0.85 -10.47 8.97
C LEU A 58 -0.56 -10.78 9.49
N GLU A 59 -1.52 -11.07 8.62
CA GLU A 59 -2.87 -11.46 9.00
C GLU A 59 -2.85 -12.64 9.99
N ARG A 60 -2.13 -13.71 9.66
CA ARG A 60 -1.99 -14.87 10.56
C ARG A 60 -1.37 -14.52 11.91
N VAL A 61 -0.39 -13.62 11.92
CA VAL A 61 0.31 -13.20 13.15
C VAL A 61 -0.59 -12.33 14.03
N PHE A 62 -1.36 -11.43 13.44
CA PHE A 62 -2.36 -10.63 14.14
C PHE A 62 -3.54 -11.48 14.63
N GLU A 63 -4.04 -12.42 13.83
CA GLU A 63 -5.06 -13.39 14.25
C GLU A 63 -4.60 -14.25 15.45
N ALA A 64 -3.30 -14.53 15.54
CA ALA A 64 -2.70 -15.21 16.68
C ALA A 64 -2.51 -14.32 17.93
N GLY A 65 -2.93 -13.05 17.88
CA GLY A 65 -2.99 -12.15 19.02
C GLY A 65 -1.79 -11.21 19.19
N ALA A 66 -0.90 -11.10 18.20
CA ALA A 66 0.16 -10.09 18.26
C ALA A 66 -0.46 -8.69 18.21
N VAL A 67 -0.03 -7.80 19.11
CA VAL A 67 -0.47 -6.40 19.15
C VAL A 67 0.71 -5.43 19.18
N GLU A 68 1.88 -5.89 19.63
CA GLU A 68 3.12 -5.11 19.64
C GLU A 68 4.11 -5.58 18.57
N LEU A 69 5.04 -4.70 18.20
CA LEU A 69 6.04 -4.96 17.14
C LEU A 69 6.88 -6.22 17.42
N ASP A 70 7.34 -6.41 18.66
CA ASP A 70 8.16 -7.56 19.02
C ASP A 70 7.39 -8.88 18.88
N GLU A 71 6.09 -8.86 19.14
CA GLU A 71 5.20 -10.01 18.96
C GLU A 71 4.99 -10.32 17.48
N VAL A 72 4.85 -9.27 16.65
CA VAL A 72 4.74 -9.42 15.19
C VAL A 72 6.00 -10.07 14.63
N VAL A 73 7.17 -9.54 14.98
CA VAL A 73 8.48 -10.08 14.56
C VAL A 73 8.66 -11.52 15.02
N ALA A 74 8.33 -11.82 16.28
CA ALA A 74 8.38 -13.19 16.81
C ALA A 74 7.42 -14.13 16.06
N GLY A 75 6.20 -13.66 15.76
CA GLY A 75 5.19 -14.39 15.00
C GLY A 75 5.65 -14.74 13.60
N LEU A 76 6.15 -13.75 12.85
CA LEU A 76 6.68 -13.94 11.49
C LEU A 76 7.82 -14.97 11.49
N ASN A 77 8.76 -14.84 12.42
CA ASN A 77 9.88 -15.78 12.56
C ASN A 77 9.40 -17.20 12.88
N ARG A 78 8.38 -17.35 13.75
CA ARG A 78 7.78 -18.62 14.17
C ARG A 78 7.12 -19.36 13.00
N ILE A 79 6.39 -18.64 12.14
CA ILE A 79 5.74 -19.24 10.96
C ILE A 79 6.71 -19.42 9.78
N GLY A 80 7.99 -19.09 9.97
CA GLY A 80 9.02 -19.30 8.96
C GLY A 80 9.06 -18.23 7.86
N PHE A 81 8.31 -17.14 8.00
CA PHE A 81 8.37 -16.02 7.06
C PHE A 81 9.69 -15.25 7.30
N ARG A 82 10.51 -15.12 6.26
CA ARG A 82 11.84 -14.49 6.33
C ARG A 82 11.83 -13.12 5.67
N ALA A 83 12.79 -12.29 6.04
CA ALA A 83 13.03 -11.02 5.36
C ALA A 83 13.40 -11.24 3.88
N PRO A 84 13.31 -10.22 3.00
CA PRO A 84 13.61 -10.37 1.58
C PRO A 84 15.02 -10.94 1.28
N ASP A 85 15.98 -10.68 2.17
CA ASP A 85 17.34 -11.22 2.09
C ASP A 85 17.49 -12.64 2.67
N GLY A 86 16.38 -13.28 3.05
CA GLY A 86 16.32 -14.61 3.64
C GLY A 86 16.64 -14.67 5.14
N THR A 87 16.95 -13.53 5.78
CA THR A 87 17.31 -13.50 7.21
C THR A 87 16.08 -13.51 8.12
N VAL A 88 16.32 -13.71 9.42
CA VAL A 88 15.29 -13.58 10.44
C VAL A 88 14.88 -12.12 10.63
N TRP A 89 13.61 -11.91 10.99
CA TRP A 89 13.11 -10.59 11.33
C TRP A 89 13.69 -10.09 12.65
N THR A 90 14.08 -8.82 12.66
CA THR A 90 14.26 -8.00 13.88
C THR A 90 13.35 -6.78 13.77
N PRO A 91 13.03 -6.09 14.88
CA PRO A 91 12.23 -4.86 14.85
C PRO A 91 12.77 -3.80 13.89
N GLU A 92 14.10 -3.66 13.82
CA GLU A 92 14.78 -2.69 12.96
C GLU A 92 14.60 -3.04 11.49
N ARG A 93 14.79 -4.31 11.13
CA ARG A 93 14.59 -4.81 9.77
C ARG A 93 13.14 -4.67 9.33
N PHE A 94 12.20 -5.01 10.21
CA PHE A 94 10.77 -4.86 9.93
C PHE A 94 10.41 -3.40 9.66
N ARG A 95 10.86 -2.46 10.50
CA ARG A 95 10.64 -1.03 10.29
C ARG A 95 11.26 -0.54 8.98
N ALA A 96 12.48 -0.99 8.66
CA ALA A 96 13.15 -0.63 7.41
C ALA A 96 12.37 -1.14 6.18
N GLU A 97 11.84 -2.37 6.24
CA GLU A 97 11.01 -2.91 5.17
C GLU A 97 9.72 -2.11 5.00
N MET A 98 8.99 -1.85 6.10
CA MET A 98 7.75 -1.06 6.07
C MET A 98 7.99 0.35 5.53
N ALA A 99 9.14 0.95 5.84
CA ALA A 99 9.52 2.24 5.28
C ALA A 99 9.82 2.15 3.78
N SER A 100 10.50 1.09 3.33
CA SER A 100 10.79 0.89 1.91
C SER A 100 9.53 0.64 1.08
N LEU A 101 8.55 -0.08 1.62
CA LEU A 101 7.27 -0.36 0.95
C LEU A 101 6.32 0.85 0.90
N ALA A 102 6.61 1.91 1.66
CA ALA A 102 5.78 3.12 1.69
C ALA A 102 6.09 4.09 0.54
N GLU A 103 7.19 3.90 -0.20
CA GLU A 103 7.65 4.73 -1.31
C GLU A 103 6.99 4.36 -2.65
#